data_AF-A0A844WFI3-F1
#
_entry.id   AF-A0A844WFI3-F1
#
_cell.length_a   1.000
_cell.length_b   1.000
_cell.length_c   1.000
_cell.angle_alpha   90.00
_cell.angle_beta   90.00
_cell.angle_gamma   90.00
#
_symmetry.space_group_name_H-M   'P 1'
#
loop_
_entity.id
_entity.type
_entity.pdbx_description
1 polymer ?
#
loop_
_entity_poly.entity_id
_entity_poly.type
_entity_poly.pdbx_seq_one_letter_code
_entity_poly.pdbx_strand_id
1 'polypeptide(L)'
;MQPKLNRDALSGLLLFLIGAAFAYRAVSYGVGSAARMGPGYFPIMLGIALMCVGGAIGIGGLRRASAPLIIPWRELILIVLSVASFAICIGRFGLFPALVASGLLACLADKDTNLRRMIGVILFSCVLVWLVFVVGLNSPVALIKGVI
;
A
#
# COMPACT_ATOMS: atom_id res chain seq x y z
N MET A 1 11.32 -9.77 -34.75
CA MET A 1 10.25 -9.62 -33.73
C MET A 1 10.88 -9.05 -32.47
N GLN A 2 10.78 -7.74 -32.25
CA GLN A 2 11.26 -7.14 -30.99
C GLN A 2 10.32 -7.59 -29.86
N PRO A 3 10.82 -8.01 -28.69
CA PRO A 3 9.96 -8.45 -27.61
C PRO A 3 9.02 -7.30 -27.23
N LYS A 4 7.70 -7.55 -27.28
CA LYS A 4 6.63 -6.61 -26.87
C LYS A 4 6.61 -6.33 -25.37
N LEU A 5 7.67 -6.68 -24.65
CA LEU A 5 7.77 -6.58 -23.21
C LEU A 5 8.31 -5.19 -22.84
N ASN A 6 7.40 -4.27 -22.55
CA ASN A 6 7.73 -2.93 -22.07
C ASN A 6 7.50 -2.81 -20.55
N ARG A 7 7.93 -1.68 -19.99
CA ARG A 7 7.82 -1.41 -18.54
C ARG A 7 6.41 -1.58 -18.00
N ASP A 8 5.41 -1.14 -18.75
CA ASP A 8 4.01 -1.22 -18.34
C ASP A 8 3.50 -2.66 -18.38
N ALA A 9 3.85 -3.43 -19.40
CA ALA A 9 3.52 -4.86 -19.49
C ALA A 9 4.13 -5.64 -18.32
N LEU A 10 5.39 -5.39 -17.99
CA LEU A 10 6.08 -6.06 -16.88
C LEU A 10 5.51 -5.64 -15.52
N SER A 11 5.30 -4.34 -15.30
CA SER A 11 4.74 -3.81 -14.05
C SER A 11 3.31 -4.30 -13.84
N GLY A 12 2.49 -4.31 -14.89
CA GLY A 12 1.13 -4.85 -14.84
C GLY A 12 1.11 -6.35 -14.53
N LEU A 13 2.00 -7.13 -15.15
CA LEU A 13 2.16 -8.56 -14.84
C LEU A 13 2.59 -8.78 -13.38
N LEU A 14 3.55 -8.01 -12.86
CA LEU A 14 3.99 -8.11 -11.47
C LEU A 14 2.85 -7.79 -10.50
N LEU A 15 2.11 -6.70 -10.74
CA LEU A 15 0.95 -6.34 -9.91
C LEU A 15 -0.12 -7.44 -9.93
N PHE A 16 -0.39 -8.02 -11.11
CA PHE A 16 -1.34 -9.12 -11.26
C PHE A 16 -0.91 -10.34 -10.46
N LEU A 17 0.35 -10.77 -10.59
CA LEU A 17 0.88 -11.95 -9.90
C LEU A 17 0.91 -11.77 -8.39
N ILE A 18 1.29 -10.58 -7.90
CA ILE A 18 1.25 -10.25 -6.47
C ILE A 18 -0.20 -10.30 -5.99
N GLY A 19 -1.13 -9.64 -6.67
CA GLY A 19 -2.54 -9.65 -6.31
C GLY A 19 -3.12 -11.07 -6.25
N ALA A 20 -2.79 -11.91 -7.24
CA ALA A 20 -3.20 -13.30 -7.30
C ALA A 20 -2.61 -14.12 -6.14
N ALA A 21 -1.33 -13.93 -5.81
CA ALA A 21 -0.69 -14.62 -4.69
C ALA A 21 -1.33 -14.24 -3.34
N PHE A 22 -1.61 -12.95 -3.12
CA PHE A 22 -2.29 -12.47 -1.91
C PHE A 22 -3.72 -13.00 -1.81
N ALA A 23 -4.49 -12.92 -2.89
CA ALA A 23 -5.86 -13.44 -2.92
C ALA A 23 -5.88 -14.95 -2.65
N TYR A 24 -5.01 -15.72 -3.33
CA TYR A 24 -4.90 -17.16 -3.14
C TYR A 24 -4.56 -17.53 -1.69
N ARG A 25 -3.55 -16.88 -1.09
CA ARG A 25 -3.18 -17.14 0.31
C ARG A 25 -4.27 -16.74 1.29
N ALA A 26 -4.94 -15.62 1.04
CA ALA A 26 -5.95 -15.09 1.96
C ALA A 26 -7.24 -15.91 2.03
N VAL A 27 -7.54 -16.73 1.01
CA VAL A 27 -8.64 -17.71 1.07
C VAL A 27 -8.49 -18.65 2.27
N SER A 28 -7.25 -19.01 2.62
CA SER A 28 -6.99 -19.89 3.76
C SER A 28 -7.24 -19.25 5.14
N TYR A 29 -7.36 -17.93 5.22
CA TYR A 29 -7.58 -17.22 6.48
C TYR A 29 -9.05 -17.15 6.91
N GLY A 30 -9.97 -17.64 6.09
CA GLY A 30 -11.40 -17.55 6.38
C GLY A 30 -11.96 -16.18 6.01
N VAL A 31 -12.88 -16.18 5.03
CA VAL A 31 -13.44 -14.96 4.45
C VAL A 31 -14.56 -14.37 5.31
N GLY A 32 -15.31 -15.21 6.02
CA GLY A 32 -16.51 -14.77 6.74
C GLY A 32 -17.60 -14.29 5.77
N SER A 33 -18.41 -13.33 6.21
CA SER A 33 -19.45 -12.68 5.39
C SER A 33 -19.21 -11.17 5.30
N ALA A 34 -19.89 -10.46 4.38
CA ALA A 34 -19.76 -9.01 4.28
C ALA A 34 -20.17 -8.27 5.59
N ALA A 35 -21.11 -8.85 6.35
CA ALA A 35 -21.54 -8.31 7.64
C ALA A 35 -20.64 -8.73 8.81
N ARG A 36 -19.83 -9.79 8.65
CA ARG A 36 -18.87 -10.29 9.63
C ARG A 36 -17.59 -10.70 8.90
N MET A 37 -16.82 -9.69 8.52
CA MET A 37 -15.62 -9.88 7.71
C MET A 37 -14.59 -10.72 8.47
N GLY A 38 -14.23 -11.87 7.91
CA GLY A 38 -13.09 -12.65 8.38
C GLY A 38 -11.77 -12.01 7.95
N PRO A 39 -10.64 -12.44 8.53
CA PRO A 39 -9.33 -11.85 8.23
C PRO A 39 -8.89 -12.04 6.77
N GLY A 40 -9.47 -13.01 6.05
CA GLY A 40 -9.26 -13.20 4.61
C GLY A 40 -10.05 -12.24 3.71
N TYR A 41 -11.11 -11.60 4.21
CA TYR A 41 -12.01 -10.79 3.37
C TYR A 41 -11.28 -9.62 2.69
N PHE A 42 -10.66 -8.76 3.50
CA PHE A 42 -9.99 -7.56 3.01
C PHE A 42 -8.80 -7.87 2.08
N PRO A 43 -7.88 -8.80 2.42
CA PRO A 43 -6.79 -9.14 1.52
C PRO A 43 -7.23 -9.76 0.19
N ILE A 44 -8.32 -10.55 0.16
CA ILE A 44 -8.86 -11.09 -1.10
C ILE A 44 -9.40 -9.97 -1.98
N MET A 45 -10.23 -9.08 -1.43
CA MET A 45 -10.78 -7.97 -2.22
C MET A 45 -9.67 -7.06 -2.77
N LEU A 46 -8.67 -6.75 -1.94
CA LEU A 46 -7.52 -5.96 -2.38
C LEU A 46 -6.70 -6.70 -3.45
N GLY A 47 -6.48 -8.00 -3.28
CA GLY A 47 -5.79 -8.84 -4.27
C GLY A 47 -6.51 -8.86 -5.62
N ILE A 48 -7.84 -9.03 -5.62
CA ILE A 48 -8.67 -8.98 -6.84
C ILE A 48 -8.58 -7.59 -7.49
N ALA A 49 -8.73 -6.52 -6.72
CA ALA A 49 -8.60 -5.15 -7.24
C ALA A 49 -7.21 -4.92 -7.87
N LEU A 50 -6.15 -5.40 -7.22
CA LEU A 50 -4.78 -5.32 -7.73
C LEU A 50 -4.60 -6.13 -9.01
N MET A 51 -5.21 -7.32 -9.11
CA MET A 51 -5.24 -8.12 -10.33
C MET A 51 -5.94 -7.37 -11.48
N CYS A 52 -7.11 -6.78 -11.23
CA CYS A 52 -7.84 -6.02 -12.25
C CYS A 52 -7.01 -4.83 -12.77
N VAL A 53 -6.43 -4.03 -11.86
CA VAL A 53 -5.59 -2.88 -12.22
C VAL A 53 -4.32 -3.32 -12.92
N GLY A 54 -3.63 -4.34 -12.40
CA GLY A 54 -2.42 -4.90 -13.01
C GLY A 54 -2.67 -5.48 -14.40
N GLY A 55 -3.77 -6.20 -14.58
CA GLY A 55 -4.21 -6.71 -15.88
C GLY A 55 -4.50 -5.59 -16.87
N ALA A 56 -5.22 -4.55 -16.45
CA ALA A 56 -5.49 -3.38 -17.30
C ALA A 56 -4.21 -2.66 -17.75
N ILE A 57 -3.28 -2.44 -16.81
CA ILE A 57 -1.96 -1.85 -17.10
C ILE A 57 -1.16 -2.76 -18.04
N GLY A 58 -1.14 -4.07 -17.79
CA GLY A 58 -0.38 -5.04 -18.57
C GLY A 58 -0.87 -5.14 -20.01
N ILE A 59 -2.19 -5.24 -20.21
CA ILE A 59 -2.82 -5.26 -21.54
C ILE A 59 -2.59 -3.93 -22.26
N GLY A 60 -2.69 -2.80 -21.55
CA GLY A 60 -2.36 -1.47 -22.10
C GLY A 60 -0.90 -1.37 -22.54
N GLY A 61 0.02 -1.92 -21.74
CA GLY A 61 1.45 -1.99 -22.03
C GLY A 61 1.74 -2.78 -23.30
N LEU A 62 1.15 -3.97 -23.46
CA LEU A 62 1.33 -4.80 -24.68
C LEU A 62 0.89 -4.10 -25.99
N ARG A 63 0.04 -3.08 -25.89
CA ARG A 63 -0.46 -2.28 -27.03
C ARG A 63 0.38 -1.03 -27.32
N ARG A 64 1.28 -0.62 -26.43
CA ARG A 64 2.09 0.61 -26.57
C ARG A 64 3.56 0.29 -26.89
N ALA A 65 4.20 1.20 -27.63
CA ALA A 65 5.61 1.07 -27.98
C ALA A 65 6.53 1.03 -26.75
N SER A 66 7.66 0.34 -26.89
CA SER A 66 8.53 -0.04 -25.78
C SER A 66 9.22 1.16 -25.13
N ALA A 67 8.80 1.50 -23.91
CA ALA A 67 9.59 2.35 -23.02
C ALA A 67 10.74 1.54 -22.39
N PRO A 68 11.93 2.13 -22.21
CA PRO A 68 13.07 1.46 -21.59
C PRO A 68 12.74 1.00 -20.15
N LEU A 69 13.21 -0.21 -19.81
CA LEU A 69 13.03 -0.83 -18.51
C LEU A 69 14.05 -0.23 -17.52
N ILE A 70 13.66 0.86 -16.84
CA ILE A 70 14.43 1.42 -15.73
C ILE A 70 13.71 1.06 -14.43
N ILE A 71 14.32 0.20 -13.63
CA ILE A 71 13.80 -0.21 -12.33
C ILE A 71 14.20 0.83 -11.27
N PRO A 72 13.23 1.48 -10.60
CA PRO A 72 13.49 2.49 -9.58
C PRO A 72 13.85 1.85 -8.23
N TRP A 73 15.08 1.36 -8.08
CA TRP A 73 15.53 0.64 -6.89
C TRP A 73 15.42 1.46 -5.60
N ARG A 74 15.69 2.76 -5.66
CA ARG A 74 15.62 3.65 -4.49
C ARG A 74 14.19 3.73 -3.97
N GLU A 75 13.24 3.96 -4.86
CA GLU A 75 11.82 4.10 -4.57
C GLU A 75 11.24 2.77 -4.04
N LEU A 76 11.65 1.64 -4.64
CA LEU A 76 11.27 0.31 -4.16
C LEU A 76 11.73 0.07 -2.71
N ILE A 77 13.01 0.35 -2.42
CA ILE A 77 13.58 0.17 -1.07
C ILE A 77 12.87 1.09 -0.07
N LEU A 78 12.62 2.34 -0.42
CA LEU A 78 11.97 3.30 0.46
C LEU A 78 10.51 2.94 0.77
N ILE A 79 9.75 2.42 -0.21
CA ILE A 79 8.37 1.95 0.02
C ILE A 79 8.37 0.72 0.94
N VAL A 80 9.26 -0.24 0.71
CA VAL A 80 9.40 -1.41 1.59
C VAL A 80 9.79 -0.98 3.01
N LEU A 81 10.73 -0.04 3.14
CA LEU A 81 11.17 0.50 4.41
C LEU A 81 10.05 1.28 5.14
N SER A 82 9.21 2.00 4.39
CA SER A 82 8.03 2.70 4.93
C SER A 82 7.03 1.73 5.56
N VAL A 83 6.72 0.63 4.87
CA VAL A 83 5.83 -0.42 5.41
C VAL A 83 6.47 -1.10 6.63
N ALA A 84 7.76 -1.42 6.55
CA ALA A 84 8.48 -2.02 7.66
C ALA A 84 8.55 -1.09 8.89
N SER A 85 8.79 0.20 8.68
CA SER A 85 8.82 1.18 9.77
C SER A 85 7.47 1.29 10.45
N PHE A 86 6.37 1.27 9.69
CA PHE A 86 5.02 1.27 10.26
C PHE A 86 4.82 0.05 11.18
N ALA A 87 5.14 -1.15 10.69
CA ALA A 87 4.97 -2.40 11.43
C ALA A 87 5.79 -2.43 12.73
N ILE A 88 7.00 -1.87 12.74
CA ILE A 88 7.86 -1.80 13.92
C ILE A 88 7.39 -0.72 14.89
N CYS A 89 7.03 0.46 14.38
CA CYS A 89 6.68 1.62 15.20
C CYS A 89 5.32 1.47 15.87
N ILE A 90 4.33 0.86 15.21
CA ILE A 90 2.97 0.74 15.77
C ILE A 90 2.97 -0.06 17.08
N GLY A 91 3.78 -1.12 17.15
CA GLY A 91 3.91 -1.94 18.35
C GLY A 91 4.62 -1.24 19.51
N ARG A 92 5.55 -0.32 19.24
CA ARG A 92 6.41 0.32 20.25
C ARG A 92 5.94 1.71 20.67
N PHE A 93 5.54 2.54 19.72
CA PHE A 93 5.28 3.96 19.92
C PHE A 93 3.80 4.35 19.72
N GLY A 94 2.98 3.45 19.17
CA GLY A 94 1.58 3.72 18.86
C GLY A 94 1.37 4.21 17.43
N LEU A 95 0.13 4.60 17.13
CA LEU A 95 -0.35 4.84 15.78
C LEU A 95 0.23 6.11 15.14
N PHE A 96 0.26 7.24 15.85
CA PHE A 96 0.73 8.49 15.25
C PHE A 96 2.22 8.47 14.88
N PRO A 97 3.14 8.03 15.76
CA PRO A 97 4.56 7.96 15.40
C PRO A 97 4.80 7.00 14.23
N ALA A 98 4.04 5.91 14.15
CA ALA A 98 4.10 4.97 13.04
C ALA A 98 3.68 5.61 11.70
N LEU A 99 2.57 6.36 11.70
CA LEU A 99 2.08 7.08 10.52
C LEU A 99 3.04 8.16 10.06
N VAL A 100 3.64 8.90 11.00
CA VAL A 100 4.65 9.91 10.68
C VAL A 100 5.87 9.25 10.07
N ALA A 101 6.43 8.21 10.70
CA ALA A 101 7.62 7.53 10.19
C ALA A 101 7.41 6.93 8.80
N SER A 102 6.30 6.21 8.59
CA SER A 102 5.98 5.63 7.28
C SER A 102 5.66 6.70 6.24
N GLY A 103 4.93 7.74 6.63
CA GLY A 103 4.57 8.86 5.76
C GLY A 103 5.79 9.63 5.29
N LEU A 104 6.77 9.86 6.16
CA LEU A 104 8.04 10.49 5.80
C LEU A 104 8.77 9.64 4.75
N LEU A 105 8.95 8.34 5.00
CA LEU A 105 9.65 7.45 4.07
C LEU A 105 8.93 7.30 2.73
N ALA A 106 7.59 7.26 2.73
CA ALA A 106 6.80 7.24 1.51
C ALA A 106 6.95 8.54 0.71
N CYS A 107 6.95 9.69 1.39
CA CYS A 107 7.19 10.99 0.77
C CYS A 107 8.61 11.13 0.21
N LEU A 108 9.62 10.54 0.87
CA LEU A 108 11.00 10.51 0.35
C LEU A 108 11.15 9.63 -0.90
N ALA A 109 10.25 8.66 -1.11
CA ALA A 109 10.26 7.84 -2.31
C ALA A 109 9.83 8.63 -3.56
N ASP A 110 8.99 9.65 -3.38
CA ASP A 110 8.52 10.51 -4.45
C ASP A 110 9.54 11.63 -4.76
N LYS A 111 9.88 11.79 -6.04
CA LYS A 111 10.85 12.79 -6.52
C LYS A 111 10.29 14.21 -6.54
N ASP A 112 8.97 14.34 -6.63
CA ASP A 112 8.28 15.63 -6.78
C ASP A 112 7.65 16.12 -5.47
N THR A 113 8.04 15.51 -4.35
CA THR A 113 7.51 15.88 -3.04
C THR A 113 8.07 17.19 -2.54
N ASN A 114 7.16 18.12 -2.26
CA ASN A 114 7.45 19.38 -1.58
C ASN A 114 7.17 19.25 -0.08
N LEU A 115 7.90 19.99 0.76
CA LEU A 115 7.70 19.98 2.22
C LEU A 115 6.25 20.27 2.64
N ARG A 116 5.56 21.18 1.92
CA ARG A 116 4.14 21.47 2.15
C ARG A 116 3.23 20.28 1.85
N ARG A 117 3.50 19.55 0.75
CA ARG A 117 2.73 18.35 0.37
C ARG A 117 2.97 17.22 1.37
N MET A 118 4.23 17.03 1.77
CA MET A 118 4.64 16.05 2.76
C MET A 118 3.91 16.23 4.09
N ILE A 119 4.00 17.44 4.66
CA ILE A 119 3.33 17.76 5.93
C ILE A 119 1.81 17.63 5.76
N GLY A 120 1.25 18.10 4.64
CA GLY A 120 -0.17 18.00 4.35
C GLY A 120 -0.70 16.56 4.32
N VAL A 121 0.00 15.65 3.63
CA VAL A 121 -0.39 14.23 3.54
C VAL A 121 -0.27 13.53 4.90
N ILE A 122 0.80 13.80 5.65
CA ILE A 122 1.00 13.20 6.98
C ILE A 122 -0.08 13.68 7.95
N LEU A 123 -0.30 15.00 8.05
CA LEU A 123 -1.32 15.56 8.93
C LEU A 123 -2.72 15.06 8.55
N PHE A 124 -3.05 15.08 7.26
CA PHE A 124 -4.34 14.59 6.78
C PHE A 124 -4.55 13.12 7.13
N SER A 125 -3.52 12.28 6.94
CA SER A 125 -3.59 10.86 7.29
C SER A 125 -3.77 10.64 8.79
N CYS A 126 -3.04 11.37 9.63
CA CYS A 126 -3.20 11.30 11.08
C CYS A 126 -4.61 11.70 11.53
N VAL A 127 -5.14 12.81 11.00
CA VAL A 127 -6.50 13.29 11.31
C VAL A 127 -7.55 12.30 10.84
N LEU A 128 -7.43 11.78 9.61
CA LEU A 128 -8.37 10.82 9.05
C LEU A 128 -8.40 9.52 9.88
N VAL A 129 -7.22 9.00 10.23
CA VAL A 129 -7.12 7.79 11.05
C VAL A 129 -7.69 8.04 12.45
N TRP A 130 -7.40 9.19 13.06
CA TRP A 130 -8.00 9.57 14.34
C TRP A 130 -9.53 9.64 14.27
N LEU A 131 -10.08 10.31 13.25
CA LEU A 131 -11.54 10.40 13.06
C LEU A 131 -12.18 9.03 12.89
N VAL A 132 -11.60 8.15 12.07
CA VAL A 132 -12.19 6.82 11.82
C VAL A 132 -12.12 5.94 13.07
N PHE A 133 -10.96 5.86 13.72
CA PHE A 133 -10.77 4.89 14.81
C PHE A 133 -11.28 5.38 16.16
N VAL A 134 -11.09 6.66 16.48
CA VAL A 134 -11.52 7.23 17.76
C VAL A 134 -12.98 7.64 17.69
N VAL A 135 -13.35 8.47 16.71
CA VAL A 135 -14.70 9.03 16.63
C VAL A 135 -15.68 8.06 15.98
N GLY A 136 -15.32 7.46 14.84
CA GLY A 136 -16.19 6.59 14.07
C GLY A 136 -16.41 5.21 14.71
N LEU A 137 -15.32 4.59 15.17
CA LEU A 137 -15.33 3.20 15.66
C LEU A 137 -15.25 3.07 17.18
N ASN A 138 -14.98 4.16 17.93
CA ASN A 138 -14.73 4.14 19.38
C ASN A 138 -13.75 3.03 19.81
N SER A 139 -12.75 2.76 18.97
CA SER A 139 -11.79 1.68 19.19
C SER A 139 -10.68 2.14 20.15
N PRO A 140 -10.25 1.31 21.13
CA PRO A 140 -9.14 1.60 22.04
C PRO A 140 -7.79 1.42 21.34
N VAL A 141 -7.56 2.20 20.28
CA VAL A 141 -6.28 2.19 19.57
C VAL A 141 -5.31 3.08 20.31
N ALA A 142 -4.15 2.53 20.71
CA ALA A 142 -3.09 3.30 21.34
C ALA A 142 -2.52 4.32 20.34
N LEU A 143 -3.01 5.56 20.43
CA LEU A 143 -2.58 6.66 19.57
C LEU A 143 -1.10 6.98 19.80
N ILE A 144 -0.70 6.99 21.08
CA ILE A 144 0.68 7.14 21.56
C ILE A 144 0.85 6.20 22.74
N LYS A 145 1.69 5.18 22.61
CA LYS A 145 2.00 4.29 23.74
C LYS A 145 2.82 5.08 24.77
N GLY A 146 2.24 5.31 25.94
CA GLY A 146 2.87 6.03 27.06
C GLY A 146 2.15 7.30 27.52
N VAL A 147 1.07 7.73 26.88
CA VAL A 147 0.26 8.87 27.34
C VAL A 147 -1.21 8.52 27.58
N ILE A 148 -1.75 7.46 26.98
CA ILE A 148 -3.10 6.91 27.26
C ILE A 148 -3.09 5.41 26.94
#